data_AF-A0A222VQT4-F1
#
_entry.id   AF-A0A222VQT4-F1
#
_cell.length_a   1.000
_cell.length_b   1.000
_cell.length_c   1.000
_cell.angle_alpha   90.00
_cell.angle_beta   90.00
_cell.angle_gamma   90.00
#
_symmetry.space_group_name_H-M   'P 1'
#
loop_
_entity.id
_entity.type
_entity.pdbx_description
1 polymer ?
#
loop_
_entity_poly.entity_id
_entity_poly.type
_entity_poly.pdbx_seq_one_letter_code
_entity_poly.pdbx_strand_id
1 'polypeptide(L)'
;MPSAATITRLLGQGLDYVAVARRLGISPGTAYLIRTGVPADGGDTVAGARRELLLSHSQSLVQPNSHNPTEHAEVMTWLRHRALGDPQMQAAAWETR
;
A
#
# COMPACT_ATOMS: atom_id res chain seq x y z
N MET A 1 19.92 -19.23 6.04
CA MET A 1 19.19 -18.36 5.09
C MET A 1 20.11 -18.03 3.92
N PRO A 2 19.60 -17.95 2.67
CA PRO A 2 20.42 -17.56 1.51
C PRO A 2 20.92 -16.12 1.64
N SER A 3 22.13 -15.84 1.15
CA SER A 3 22.76 -14.51 1.23
C SER A 3 22.57 -13.68 -0.04
N ALA A 4 22.68 -12.35 0.07
CA ALA A 4 22.62 -11.44 -1.07
C ALA A 4 23.66 -11.81 -2.16
N ALA A 5 24.88 -12.18 -1.75
CA ALA A 5 25.93 -12.64 -2.66
C ALA A 5 25.53 -13.90 -3.44
N THR A 6 24.82 -14.83 -2.79
CA THR A 6 24.34 -16.07 -3.43
C THR A 6 23.29 -15.75 -4.50
N ILE A 7 22.38 -14.83 -4.22
CA ILE A 7 21.33 -14.40 -5.16
C ILE A 7 21.94 -13.65 -6.34
N THR A 8 22.86 -12.71 -6.11
CA THR A 8 23.56 -11.98 -7.17
C THR A 8 24.32 -12.92 -8.11
N ARG A 9 25.00 -13.93 -7.57
CA ARG A 9 25.70 -14.94 -8.38
C ARG A 9 24.74 -15.70 -9.29
N LEU A 10 23.58 -16.10 -8.79
CA LEU A 10 22.60 -16.86 -9.58
C LEU A 10 21.94 -15.98 -10.66
N LEU A 11 21.64 -14.72 -10.35
CA LEU A 11 21.18 -13.75 -11.35
C LEU A 11 22.23 -13.50 -12.44
N GLY A 12 23.52 -13.46 -12.06
CA GLY A 12 24.64 -13.36 -13.01
C GLY A 12 24.79 -14.57 -13.95
N GLN A 13 24.10 -15.67 -13.68
CA GLN A 13 24.00 -16.83 -14.58
C GLN A 13 22.82 -16.73 -15.55
N GLY A 14 22.14 -15.58 -15.61
CA GLY A 14 20.97 -15.36 -16.46
C GLY A 14 19.66 -15.89 -15.88
N LEU A 15 19.64 -16.32 -14.61
CA LEU A 15 18.41 -16.74 -13.93
C LEU A 15 17.61 -15.51 -13.50
N ASP A 16 16.29 -15.60 -13.59
CA ASP A 16 15.38 -14.60 -13.03
C ASP A 16 15.09 -14.87 -11.54
N TYR A 17 14.43 -13.92 -10.88
CA TYR A 17 14.08 -14.07 -9.46
C TYR A 17 13.19 -15.26 -9.16
N VAL A 18 12.35 -15.68 -10.10
CA VAL A 18 11.45 -16.82 -9.93
C VAL A 18 12.24 -18.12 -9.91
N ALA A 19 13.18 -18.28 -10.86
CA ALA A 19 14.07 -19.42 -10.94
C ALA A 19 15.03 -19.49 -9.74
N VAL A 20 15.58 -18.34 -9.33
CA VAL A 20 16.43 -18.25 -8.13
C VAL A 20 15.65 -18.63 -6.88
N ALA A 21 14.44 -18.11 -6.72
CA ALA A 21 13.59 -18.38 -5.57
C ALA A 21 13.18 -19.86 -5.47
N ARG A 22 12.77 -20.46 -6.60
CA ARG A 22 12.49 -21.90 -6.69
C ARG A 22 13.70 -22.75 -6.31
N ARG A 23 14.89 -22.37 -6.79
CA ARG A 23 16.14 -23.09 -6.50
C ARG A 23 16.57 -22.99 -5.04
N LEU A 24 16.23 -21.89 -4.37
CA LEU A 24 16.59 -21.63 -2.98
C LEU A 24 15.47 -21.97 -1.98
N GLY A 25 14.31 -22.43 -2.45
CA GLY A 25 13.16 -22.75 -1.60
C GLY A 25 12.56 -21.54 -0.88
N ILE A 26 12.62 -20.35 -1.48
CA ILE A 26 12.08 -19.10 -0.93
C ILE A 26 11.08 -18.47 -1.90
N SER A 27 10.37 -17.42 -1.48
CA SER A 27 9.53 -16.63 -2.40
C SER A 27 10.38 -15.69 -3.28
N PRO A 28 9.93 -15.32 -4.50
CA PRO A 28 10.60 -14.33 -5.34
C PRO A 28 10.75 -12.97 -4.67
N GLY A 29 9.74 -12.52 -3.91
CA GLY A 29 9.79 -11.29 -3.13
C GLY A 29 10.86 -11.34 -2.03
N THR A 30 11.02 -12.50 -1.38
CA THR A 30 12.11 -12.74 -0.41
C THR A 30 13.48 -12.70 -1.09
N ALA A 31 13.62 -13.27 -2.29
CA ALA A 31 14.87 -13.20 -3.04
C ALA A 31 15.23 -11.75 -3.43
N TYR A 32 14.23 -10.96 -3.83
CA TYR A 32 14.39 -9.53 -4.11
C TYR A 32 14.78 -8.75 -2.85
N LEU A 33 14.09 -8.97 -1.72
CA LEU A 33 14.37 -8.33 -0.43
C LEU A 33 15.79 -8.64 0.05
N ILE A 34 16.20 -9.91 0.03
CA ILE A 34 17.55 -10.30 0.47
C ILE A 34 18.62 -9.65 -0.40
N ARG A 35 18.40 -9.52 -1.71
CA ARG A 35 19.38 -8.89 -2.61
C ARG A 35 19.43 -7.37 -2.45
N THR A 36 18.28 -6.72 -2.38
CA THR A 36 18.16 -5.25 -2.49
C THR A 36 18.04 -4.54 -1.15
N GLY A 37 17.69 -5.26 -0.08
CA GLY A 37 17.31 -4.71 1.21
C GLY A 37 15.97 -3.96 1.18
N VAL A 38 15.19 -4.07 0.09
CA VAL A 38 13.89 -3.42 -0.08
C VAL A 38 12.84 -4.48 -0.44
N PRO A 39 11.69 -4.51 0.21
CA PRO A 39 10.65 -5.49 -0.13
C PRO A 39 9.99 -5.14 -1.46
N ALA A 40 9.59 -6.17 -2.21
CA ALA A 40 9.09 -6.02 -3.57
C ALA A 40 7.67 -5.42 -3.63
N ASP A 41 6.94 -5.45 -2.52
CA ASP A 41 5.56 -4.95 -2.36
C ASP A 41 5.51 -3.53 -1.77
N GLY A 42 6.66 -2.92 -1.48
CA GLY A 42 6.72 -1.62 -0.79
C GLY A 42 6.36 -1.69 0.70
N GLY A 43 6.30 -2.89 1.28
CA GLY A 43 6.06 -3.10 2.70
C GLY A 43 7.16 -2.49 3.58
N ASP A 44 6.83 -2.17 4.82
CA ASP A 44 7.62 -1.26 5.64
C ASP A 44 8.85 -1.90 6.33
N THR A 45 9.35 -3.02 5.80
CA THR A 45 10.52 -3.73 6.32
C THR A 45 11.81 -3.26 5.65
N VAL A 46 12.19 -2.00 5.90
CA VAL A 46 13.46 -1.42 5.44
C VAL A 46 14.33 -1.13 6.66
N ALA A 47 15.56 -1.67 6.67
CA ALA A 47 16.54 -1.37 7.71
C ALA A 47 16.97 0.10 7.62
N GLY A 48 16.56 0.88 8.63
CA GLY A 48 17.09 2.18 9.06
C GLY A 48 17.52 3.17 7.97
N ALA A 49 18.74 3.02 7.46
CA ALA A 49 19.40 4.04 6.64
C ALA A 49 18.77 4.29 5.25
N ARG A 50 18.00 3.34 4.71
CA ARG A 50 17.37 3.48 3.37
C ARG A 50 15.90 3.89 3.42
N ARG A 51 15.31 3.94 4.61
CA ARG A 51 13.93 4.36 4.85
C ARG A 51 13.73 5.84 4.52
N GLU A 52 14.74 6.67 4.78
CA GLU A 52 14.67 8.13 4.59
C GLU A 52 14.55 8.53 3.11
N LEU A 53 15.23 7.82 2.21
CA LEU A 53 15.13 8.05 0.76
C LEU A 53 13.79 7.58 0.18
N LEU A 54 13.19 6.53 0.75
CA LEU A 54 11.89 6.00 0.33
C LEU A 54 10.73 6.83 0.87
N LEU A 55 10.80 7.32 2.12
CA LEU A 55 9.79 8.21 2.70
C LEU A 55 9.58 9.46 1.85
N SER A 56 10.64 10.01 1.26
CA SER A 56 10.55 11.21 0.41
C SER A 56 9.73 10.98 -0.88
N HIS A 57 9.75 9.75 -1.45
CA HIS A 57 8.99 9.43 -2.66
C HIS A 57 7.62 8.78 -2.37
N SER A 58 7.50 8.02 -1.28
CA SER A 58 6.25 7.36 -0.88
C SER A 58 5.24 8.35 -0.28
N GLN A 59 5.68 9.45 0.33
CA GLN A 59 4.76 10.47 0.85
C GLN A 59 4.08 11.30 -0.25
N SER A 60 4.64 11.33 -1.46
CA SER A 60 3.99 12.00 -2.61
C SER A 60 2.72 11.28 -3.07
N LEU A 61 2.48 10.03 -2.66
CA LEU A 61 1.28 9.25 -3.01
C LEU A 61 0.24 9.19 -1.86
N VAL A 62 0.59 9.65 -0.65
CA VAL A 62 -0.28 9.59 0.54
C VAL A 62 -0.93 10.94 0.86
N GLN A 63 -0.51 12.02 0.22
CA GLN A 63 -1.25 13.29 0.21
C GLN A 63 -1.81 13.59 -1.18
N PRO A 64 -2.88 12.90 -1.65
CA PRO A 64 -3.75 13.59 -2.59
C PRO A 64 -4.27 14.85 -1.88
N ASN A 65 -4.29 15.99 -2.58
CA ASN A 65 -4.98 17.19 -2.10
C ASN A 65 -6.33 16.74 -1.52
N SER A 66 -6.52 16.91 -0.21
CA SER A 66 -7.72 16.42 0.47
C SER A 66 -8.91 17.27 0.01
N HIS A 67 -9.51 16.90 -1.11
CA HIS A 67 -10.76 17.48 -1.55
C HIS A 67 -11.86 16.85 -0.71
N ASN A 68 -12.56 17.68 0.07
CA ASN A 68 -13.59 17.22 0.97
C ASN A 68 -14.78 16.70 0.15
N PRO A 69 -15.14 15.41 0.22
CA PRO A 69 -16.20 14.85 -0.62
C PRO A 69 -17.58 15.46 -0.32
N THR A 70 -17.75 16.27 0.72
CA THR A 70 -18.97 17.04 1.00
C THR A 70 -19.16 18.25 0.08
N GLU A 71 -18.15 18.64 -0.71
CA GLU A 71 -18.27 19.73 -1.70
C GLU A 71 -18.89 19.27 -3.02
N HIS A 72 -19.03 17.96 -3.24
CA HIS A 72 -19.66 17.40 -4.44
C HIS A 72 -21.19 17.31 -4.29
N ALA A 73 -21.91 17.99 -5.19
CA ALA A 73 -23.37 18.02 -5.23
C ALA A 73 -24.01 16.61 -5.30
N GLU A 74 -23.33 15.65 -5.95
CA GLU A 74 -23.77 14.26 -6.05
C GLU A 74 -23.74 13.54 -4.69
N VAL A 75 -22.68 13.74 -3.91
CA VAL A 75 -22.54 13.18 -2.56
C VAL A 75 -23.61 13.76 -1.63
N MET A 76 -23.84 15.07 -1.70
CA MET A 76 -24.89 15.74 -0.92
C MET A 76 -26.30 15.31 -1.33
N THR A 77 -26.51 14.92 -2.59
CA THR A 77 -27.79 14.40 -3.09
C THR A 77 -28.02 12.97 -2.59
N TRP A 78 -27.00 12.12 -2.68
CA TRP A 78 -27.04 10.76 -2.15
C TRP A 78 -27.26 10.75 -0.63
N LEU A 79 -26.57 11.63 0.11
CA LEU A 79 -26.69 11.70 1.57
C LEU A 79 -28.10 12.10 2.00
N ARG A 80 -28.71 13.09 1.30
CA ARG A 80 -30.11 13.47 1.52
C ARG A 80 -31.08 12.33 1.25
N HIS A 81 -30.88 11.60 0.14
CA HIS A 81 -31.72 10.45 -0.18
C HIS A 81 -31.63 9.35 0.89
N ARG A 82 -30.42 9.06 1.39
CA ARG A 82 -30.23 8.09 2.48
C ARG A 82 -30.88 8.56 3.77
N ALA A 83 -30.69 9.81 4.17
CA ALA A 83 -31.27 10.35 5.39
C ALA A 83 -32.81 10.34 5.37
N LEU A 84 -33.43 10.56 4.20
CA LEU A 84 -34.87 10.44 4.03
C LEU A 84 -35.37 8.99 4.08
N GLY A 85 -34.53 8.00 3.83
CA GLY A 85 -34.88 6.58 3.88
C GLY A 85 -34.60 5.90 5.23
N ASP A 86 -33.97 6.60 6.17
CA ASP A 86 -33.55 6.06 7.46
C ASP A 86 -34.50 6.52 8.59
N PRO A 87 -35.34 5.62 9.15
CA PRO A 87 -36.29 5.96 10.20
C PRO A 87 -35.63 6.50 11.48
N GLN A 88 -34.39 6.06 11.80
CA GLN A 88 -33.65 6.52 12.95
C GLN A 88 -33.16 7.95 12.76
N MET A 89 -32.68 8.28 11.55
CA MET A 89 -32.30 9.66 11.21
C MET A 89 -33.51 10.60 11.15
N GLN A 90 -34.64 10.12 10.65
CA GLN A 90 -35.89 10.89 10.68
C GLN A 90 -36.30 11.19 12.13
N ALA A 91 -36.33 10.18 13.01
CA ALA A 91 -36.65 10.37 14.43
C ALA A 91 -35.75 11.41 15.11
N ALA A 92 -34.44 11.35 14.87
CA ALA A 92 -33.49 12.33 15.40
C ALA A 92 -33.75 13.77 14.88
N ALA A 93 -34.19 13.92 13.62
CA ALA A 93 -34.56 15.23 13.07
C ALA A 93 -35.82 15.82 13.72
N TRP A 94 -36.76 14.97 14.17
CA TRP A 94 -37.95 15.39 14.90
C TRP A 94 -37.67 15.74 16.37
N GLU A 95 -36.68 15.10 17.01
CA GLU A 95 -36.27 15.40 18.39
C GLU A 95 -35.51 16.73 18.54
N THR A 96 -34.92 17.23 17.44
CA THR A 96 -34.09 18.45 17.45
C THR A 96 -34.89 19.71 17.09
N ARG A 97 -36.22 19.65 17.04
CA ARG A 97 -37.12 20.75 16.65
C ARG A 97 -37.98 21.22 17.82
#